data_AF-A0A821U6T2-F1
#
_entry.id   AF-A0A821U6T2-F1
#
_cell.length_a   1.000
_cell.length_b   1.000
_cell.length_c   1.000
_cell.angle_alpha   90.00
_cell.angle_beta   90.00
_cell.angle_gamma   90.00
#
_symmetry.space_group_name_H-M   'P 1'
#
loop_
_entity.id
_entity.type
_entity.pdbx_description
1 polymer ?
#
loop_
_entity_poly.entity_id
_entity_poly.type
_entity_poly.pdbx_seq_one_letter_code
_entity_poly.pdbx_strand_id
1 'polypeptide(L)'
;PNPADTSNVVLSPTLEDFVKAYAESVHYQWSYAKIEQGWTYGEQINDKFRQHPNLKPYKLLDRMDIVKLEDPIREALKSIEKLQFHLEKTDTGITRIATKPLQRKKQKDKSAPDYTPKALDYNSVTMNRDMQ
;
A
#
# COMPACT_ATOMS: atom_id res chain seq x y z
N PRO A 1 13.46 -25.01 -10.92
CA PRO A 1 12.33 -24.78 -9.98
C PRO A 1 11.03 -24.86 -10.78
N ASN A 2 9.99 -25.54 -10.27
CA ASN A 2 8.69 -25.65 -10.95
C ASN A 2 7.66 -24.84 -10.14
N PRO A 3 7.17 -23.68 -10.62
CA PRO A 3 6.21 -22.88 -9.87
C PRO A 3 4.91 -23.66 -9.67
N ALA A 4 4.30 -23.53 -8.49
CA ALA A 4 2.99 -24.11 -8.24
C ALA A 4 1.93 -23.41 -9.11
N ASP A 5 1.08 -24.19 -9.77
CA ASP A 5 -0.05 -23.64 -10.53
C ASP A 5 -1.14 -23.13 -9.56
N THR A 6 -1.37 -21.83 -9.59
CA THR A 6 -2.35 -21.09 -8.77
C THR A 6 -3.66 -20.81 -9.52
N SER A 7 -3.79 -21.23 -10.79
CA SER A 7 -4.95 -20.92 -11.65
C SER A 7 -6.29 -21.37 -11.08
N ASN A 8 -6.30 -22.44 -10.29
CA ASN A 8 -7.50 -23.05 -9.71
C ASN A 8 -7.73 -22.66 -8.24
N VAL A 9 -6.92 -21.75 -7.68
CA VAL A 9 -7.05 -21.31 -6.29
C VAL A 9 -7.90 -20.04 -6.24
N VAL A 10 -9.03 -20.11 -5.54
CA VAL A 10 -9.92 -18.98 -5.30
C VAL A 10 -9.68 -18.46 -3.89
N LEU A 11 -9.39 -17.17 -3.76
CA LEU A 11 -9.23 -16.54 -2.46
C LEU A 11 -10.57 -16.37 -1.76
N SER A 12 -10.57 -16.52 -0.43
CA SER A 12 -11.72 -16.18 0.39
C SER A 12 -11.99 -14.66 0.36
N PRO A 13 -13.24 -14.21 0.60
CA PRO A 13 -13.57 -12.77 0.63
C PRO A 13 -12.69 -11.97 1.60
N THR A 14 -12.34 -12.56 2.75
CA THR A 14 -11.45 -11.95 3.75
C THR A 14 -10.05 -11.68 3.19
N LEU A 15 -9.51 -12.60 2.38
CA LEU A 15 -8.21 -12.43 1.74
C LEU A 15 -8.26 -11.39 0.61
N GLU A 16 -9.36 -11.30 -0.13
CA GLU A 16 -9.55 -10.22 -1.12
C GLU A 16 -9.62 -8.83 -0.46
N ASP A 17 -10.24 -8.71 0.71
CA ASP A 17 -10.22 -7.46 1.48
C ASP A 17 -8.81 -7.12 1.99
N PHE A 18 -8.04 -8.14 2.39
CA PHE A 18 -6.63 -7.96 2.74
C PHE A 18 -5.80 -7.48 1.54
N VAL A 19 -5.99 -8.05 0.35
CA VAL A 19 -5.31 -7.62 -0.88
C VAL A 19 -5.50 -6.12 -1.11
N LYS A 20 -6.75 -5.64 -1.02
CA LYS A 20 -7.07 -4.21 -1.18
C LYS A 20 -6.43 -3.34 -0.11
N ALA A 21 -6.52 -3.75 1.16
CA ALA A 21 -5.94 -2.98 2.27
C ALA A 21 -4.40 -2.90 2.17
N TYR A 22 -3.76 -3.99 1.75
CA TYR A 22 -2.32 -4.03 1.55
C TYR A 22 -1.90 -3.17 0.33
N ALA A 23 -2.62 -3.28 -0.79
CA ALA A 23 -2.38 -2.47 -1.98
C ALA A 23 -2.53 -0.96 -1.69
N GLU A 24 -3.55 -0.57 -0.92
CA GLU A 24 -3.72 0.82 -0.46
C GLU A 24 -2.56 1.29 0.42
N SER A 25 -2.06 0.43 1.33
CA SER A 25 -0.91 0.74 2.20
C SER A 25 0.39 0.91 1.41
N VAL A 26 0.63 0.05 0.42
CA VAL A 26 1.79 0.17 -0.49
C VAL A 26 1.71 1.47 -1.29
N HIS A 27 0.54 1.80 -1.83
CA HIS A 27 0.32 3.05 -2.55
C HIS A 27 0.53 4.28 -1.67
N TYR A 28 0.08 4.22 -0.41
CA TYR A 28 0.34 5.26 0.59
C TYR A 28 1.84 5.46 0.79
N GLN A 29 2.61 4.39 1.03
CA GLN A 29 4.05 4.49 1.25
C GLN A 29 4.77 5.07 0.03
N TRP A 30 4.41 4.61 -1.17
CA TRP A 30 4.95 5.13 -2.43
C TRP A 30 4.64 6.63 -2.62
N SER A 31 3.37 7.02 -2.44
CA SER A 31 2.93 8.40 -2.65
C SER A 31 3.54 9.35 -1.63
N TYR A 32 3.63 8.92 -0.37
CA TYR A 32 4.31 9.65 0.69
C TYR A 32 5.78 9.92 0.34
N ALA A 33 6.54 8.88 -0.03
CA ALA A 33 7.94 9.02 -0.42
C ALA A 33 8.12 9.94 -1.64
N LYS A 34 7.22 9.86 -2.63
CA LYS A 34 7.22 10.75 -3.80
C LYS A 34 6.96 12.20 -3.42
N ILE A 35 5.99 12.47 -2.55
CA ILE A 35 5.68 13.82 -2.06
C ILE A 35 6.85 14.39 -1.24
N GLU A 36 7.53 13.57 -0.42
CA GLU A 36 8.75 13.96 0.29
C GLU A 36 9.88 14.36 -0.66
N GLN A 37 9.98 13.69 -1.81
CA GLN A 37 10.88 14.06 -2.90
C GLN A 37 10.40 15.26 -3.72
N GLY A 38 9.31 15.93 -3.32
CA GLY A 38 8.78 17.11 -4.00
C GLY A 38 7.99 16.79 -5.27
N TRP A 39 7.54 15.54 -5.45
CA TRP A 39 6.62 15.23 -6.53
C TRP A 39 5.21 15.72 -6.23
N THR A 40 4.49 16.10 -7.29
CA THR A 40 3.12 16.58 -7.25
C THR A 40 2.24 15.84 -8.25
N TYR A 41 0.93 16.00 -8.13
CA TYR A 41 0.01 15.46 -9.12
C TYR A 41 0.16 16.19 -10.47
N GLY A 42 0.02 15.45 -11.57
CA GLY A 42 -0.14 15.96 -12.92
C GLY A 42 -0.66 14.88 -13.85
N GLU A 43 -1.34 15.25 -14.94
CA GLU A 43 -2.03 14.31 -15.82
C GLU A 43 -1.12 13.29 -16.52
N GLN A 44 0.17 13.62 -16.64
CA GLN A 44 1.20 12.76 -17.23
C GLN A 44 2.45 12.76 -16.36
N ILE A 45 3.30 11.75 -16.56
CA ILE A 45 4.61 11.71 -15.90
C ILE A 45 5.47 12.83 -16.47
N ASN A 46 6.01 13.68 -15.60
CA ASN A 46 6.90 14.76 -15.98
C ASN A 46 8.04 14.90 -14.97
N ASP A 47 9.21 14.37 -15.29
CA ASP A 47 10.37 14.43 -14.39
C ASP A 47 10.86 15.85 -14.14
N LYS A 48 10.77 16.72 -15.16
CA LYS A 48 11.24 18.12 -15.07
C LYS A 48 10.46 18.91 -14.02
N PHE A 49 9.13 18.72 -13.98
CA PHE A 49 8.26 19.35 -13.00
C PHE A 49 7.92 18.44 -11.81
N ARG A 50 8.51 17.24 -11.75
CA ARG A 50 8.24 16.19 -10.76
C ARG A 50 6.74 15.91 -10.63
N GLN A 51 6.07 15.60 -11.73
CA GLN A 51 4.65 15.29 -11.73
C GLN A 51 4.38 13.81 -12.01
N HIS A 52 3.41 13.24 -11.32
CA HIS A 52 2.99 11.85 -11.54
C HIS A 52 1.45 11.70 -11.45
N PRO A 53 0.80 11.02 -12.41
CA PRO A 53 -0.68 10.90 -12.45
C PRO A 53 -1.26 10.09 -11.29
N ASN A 54 -0.48 9.15 -10.76
CA ASN A 54 -0.92 8.31 -9.64
C ASN A 54 -0.75 8.96 -8.27
N LEU A 55 -0.28 10.21 -8.17
CA LEU A 55 -0.30 10.98 -6.91
C LEU A 55 -1.70 11.49 -6.58
N LYS A 56 -2.63 10.54 -6.45
CA LYS A 56 -4.04 10.71 -6.12
C LYS A 56 -4.46 9.57 -5.16
N PRO A 57 -5.59 9.70 -4.44
CA PRO A 57 -6.09 8.64 -3.58
C PRO A 57 -6.18 7.28 -4.30
N TYR A 58 -5.89 6.19 -3.61
CA TYR A 58 -5.94 4.82 -4.16
C TYR A 58 -7.27 4.53 -4.88
N LYS A 59 -8.39 4.96 -4.28
CA LYS A 59 -9.75 4.79 -4.82
C LYS A 59 -10.00 5.54 -6.14
N LEU A 60 -9.14 6.49 -6.50
CA LEU A 60 -9.20 7.26 -7.75
C LEU A 60 -8.18 6.79 -8.78
N LEU A 61 -7.40 5.75 -8.49
CA LEU A 61 -6.54 5.11 -9.47
C LEU A 61 -7.37 4.41 -10.53
N ASP A 62 -6.76 4.30 -11.71
CA ASP A 62 -7.39 3.63 -12.84
C ASP A 62 -7.39 2.13 -12.57
N ARG A 63 -8.43 1.42 -13.06
CA ARG A 63 -8.59 -0.01 -12.78
C ARG A 63 -7.35 -0.82 -13.14
N MET A 64 -6.67 -0.47 -14.23
CA MET A 64 -5.44 -1.16 -14.65
C MET A 64 -4.29 -0.95 -13.67
N ASP A 65 -4.19 0.20 -13.02
CA ASP A 65 -3.12 0.47 -12.06
C ASP A 65 -3.40 -0.16 -10.69
N ILE A 66 -4.68 -0.21 -10.29
CA ILE A 66 -5.13 -1.00 -9.13
C ILE A 66 -4.75 -2.47 -9.32
N VAL A 67 -5.07 -3.05 -10.48
CA VAL A 67 -4.76 -4.45 -10.80
C VAL A 67 -3.26 -4.73 -10.72
N LYS A 68 -2.40 -3.82 -11.21
CA LYS A 68 -0.93 -3.98 -11.09
C LYS A 68 -0.44 -4.01 -9.64
N LEU A 69 -1.12 -3.34 -8.73
CA LEU A 69 -0.79 -3.35 -7.30
C LEU A 69 -1.33 -4.61 -6.62
N GLU A 70 -2.55 -5.03 -6.97
CA GLU A 70 -3.24 -6.17 -6.33
C GLU A 70 -2.75 -7.55 -6.81
N ASP A 71 -2.47 -7.72 -8.11
CA ASP A 71 -2.17 -9.03 -8.71
C ASP A 71 -0.98 -9.74 -8.06
N PRO A 72 0.17 -9.09 -7.78
CA PRO A 72 1.28 -9.75 -7.11
C PRO A 72 0.92 -10.26 -5.71
N ILE A 73 0.09 -9.50 -4.98
CA ILE A 73 -0.36 -9.87 -3.63
C ILE A 73 -1.34 -11.05 -3.72
N ARG A 74 -2.27 -10.99 -4.67
CA ARG A 74 -3.25 -12.06 -4.92
C ARG A 74 -2.55 -13.38 -5.27
N GLU A 75 -1.57 -13.36 -6.17
CA GLU A 75 -0.82 -14.57 -6.55
C GLU A 75 0.03 -15.12 -5.40
N ALA A 76 0.61 -14.25 -4.57
CA ALA A 76 1.31 -14.66 -3.35
C ALA A 76 0.36 -15.39 -2.38
N LEU A 77 -0.83 -14.85 -2.13
CA LEU A 77 -1.81 -15.47 -1.24
C LEU A 77 -2.34 -16.80 -1.79
N LYS A 78 -2.61 -16.89 -3.10
CA LYS A 78 -3.02 -18.15 -3.73
C LYS A 78 -1.94 -19.23 -3.59
N SER A 79 -0.68 -18.84 -3.67
CA SER A 79 0.45 -19.75 -3.47
C SER A 79 0.50 -20.26 -2.03
N ILE A 80 0.27 -19.39 -1.04
CA ILE A 80 0.24 -19.75 0.39
C ILE A 80 -0.91 -20.73 0.69
N GLU A 81 -2.12 -20.47 0.17
CA GLU A 81 -3.28 -21.37 0.27
C GLU A 81 -3.02 -22.73 -0.37
N LYS A 82 -2.41 -22.76 -1.57
CA LYS A 82 -2.08 -23.99 -2.28
C LYS A 82 -1.10 -24.87 -1.48
N LEU A 83 -0.18 -24.25 -0.76
CA LEU A 83 0.79 -24.90 0.10
C LEU A 83 0.22 -25.29 1.48
N GLN A 84 -1.08 -25.06 1.71
CA GLN A 84 -1.81 -25.42 2.94
C GLN A 84 -1.22 -24.76 4.21
N PHE A 85 -0.66 -23.56 4.07
CA PHE A 85 -0.28 -22.76 5.23
C PHE A 85 -1.52 -22.10 5.84
N HIS A 86 -1.68 -22.23 7.16
CA HIS A 86 -2.73 -21.53 7.89
C HIS A 86 -2.36 -20.06 8.11
N LEU A 87 -3.10 -19.16 7.47
CA LEU A 87 -3.03 -17.72 7.72
C LEU A 87 -4.04 -17.35 8.80
N GLU A 88 -3.57 -17.18 10.04
CA GLU A 88 -4.40 -16.61 11.09
C GLU A 88 -4.23 -15.09 11.13
N LYS A 89 -5.36 -14.37 11.14
CA LYS A 89 -5.37 -12.94 11.38
C LYS A 89 -5.08 -12.70 12.86
N THR A 90 -3.81 -12.62 13.20
CA THR A 90 -3.40 -12.13 14.51
C THR A 90 -3.61 -10.62 14.55
N ASP A 91 -4.19 -10.10 15.63
CA ASP A 91 -4.43 -8.66 15.84
C ASP A 91 -3.10 -7.86 15.94
N THR A 92 -1.96 -8.57 15.89
CA THR A 92 -0.61 -8.02 15.77
C THR A 92 -0.33 -7.64 14.32
N GLY A 93 -0.84 -6.46 13.93
CA GLY A 93 -0.63 -5.87 12.62
C GLY A 93 0.83 -5.88 12.16
N ILE A 94 1.00 -6.14 10.87
CA ILE A 94 2.25 -6.09 10.12
C ILE A 94 3.08 -4.87 10.55
N THR A 95 4.29 -5.13 11.06
CA THR A 95 5.13 -4.18 11.79
C THR A 95 5.79 -3.14 10.88
N ARG A 96 5.48 -1.86 11.15
CA ARG A 96 6.35 -0.65 11.14
C ARG A 96 7.42 -0.54 10.03
N ILE A 97 7.13 0.26 9.00
CA ILE A 97 8.14 1.15 8.42
C ILE A 97 7.92 2.53 9.07
N ALA A 98 8.70 2.83 10.12
CA ALA A 98 8.59 4.07 10.85
C ALA A 98 9.22 5.23 10.04
N THR A 99 8.40 6.06 9.39
CA THR A 99 8.79 7.43 9.03
C THR A 99 7.94 8.40 9.85
N LYS A 100 8.59 9.28 10.61
CA LYS A 100 7.95 10.26 11.49
C LYS A 100 7.07 11.21 10.64
N PRO A 101 5.81 11.49 11.02
CA PRO A 101 5.06 12.56 10.37
C PRO A 101 5.63 13.92 10.82
N LEU A 102 6.43 14.57 9.97
CA LEU A 102 6.82 15.97 10.19
C LEU A 102 5.65 16.87 9.79
N GLN A 103 5.09 17.60 10.76
CA GLN A 103 4.11 18.66 10.54
C GLN A 103 4.69 19.70 9.56
N ARG A 104 4.16 19.76 8.34
CA ARG A 104 4.58 20.73 7.33
C ARG A 104 3.74 22.00 7.44
N LYS A 105 4.39 23.16 7.61
CA LYS A 105 3.77 24.49 7.52
C LYS A 105 3.14 24.65 6.13
N LYS A 106 1.84 24.95 6.08
CA LYS A 106 1.05 25.23 4.86
C LYS A 106 1.66 26.39 4.07
N GLN A 107 2.18 26.12 2.88
CA GLN A 107 2.37 27.13 1.84
C GLN A 107 1.25 26.93 0.81
N LYS A 108 0.28 27.85 0.80
CA LYS A 108 -0.87 27.85 -0.12
C LYS A 108 -0.39 28.18 -1.53
N ASP A 109 -0.50 27.23 -2.45
CA ASP A 109 -0.53 27.51 -3.88
C ASP A 109 -1.88 27.05 -4.46
N LYS A 110 -2.58 27.93 -5.17
CA LYS A 110 -4.04 27.90 -5.40
C LYS A 110 -4.51 27.08 -6.61
N SER A 111 -3.80 26.02 -7.02
CA SER A 111 -4.14 25.33 -8.28
C SER A 111 -4.02 23.80 -8.28
N ALA A 112 -3.82 23.14 -7.13
CA ALA A 112 -3.80 21.68 -7.06
C ALA A 112 -4.88 21.16 -6.10
N PRO A 113 -5.60 20.06 -6.43
CA PRO A 113 -6.41 19.37 -5.44
C PRO A 113 -5.49 18.90 -4.29
N ASP A 114 -5.80 19.35 -3.08
CA ASP A 114 -5.06 19.14 -1.83
C ASP A 114 -5.01 17.64 -1.45
N TYR A 115 -4.22 16.83 -2.16
CA TYR A 115 -4.00 15.44 -1.78
C TYR A 115 -2.97 15.37 -0.65
N THR A 116 -3.48 15.35 0.58
CA THR A 116 -2.67 15.04 1.78
C THR A 116 -2.98 13.61 2.21
N PRO A 117 -2.06 12.65 2.01
CA PRO A 117 -2.29 11.28 2.46
C PRO A 117 -2.38 11.26 3.99
N LYS A 118 -3.47 10.73 4.54
CA LYS A 118 -3.70 10.65 5.99
C LYS A 118 -3.02 9.40 6.54
N ALA A 119 -2.15 9.58 7.54
CA ALA A 119 -1.62 8.47 8.32
C ALA A 119 -2.73 7.90 9.22
N LEU A 120 -2.85 6.58 9.27
CA LEU A 120 -3.67 5.89 10.26
C LEU A 120 -2.92 5.88 11.61
N ASP A 121 -3.60 6.26 12.68
CA ASP A 121 -3.07 6.29 14.05
C ASP A 121 -3.18 4.90 14.71
N TYR A 122 -2.04 4.35 15.16
CA TYR A 122 -1.94 2.98 15.68
C TYR A 122 -1.03 2.88 16.93
N ASN A 123 -1.07 3.86 17.82
CA ASN A 123 -0.05 4.06 18.86
C ASN A 123 -0.08 3.10 20.09
N SER A 124 -0.16 1.77 19.94
CA SER A 124 -0.07 0.83 21.08
C SER A 124 0.58 -0.53 20.76
N VAL A 125 1.90 -0.58 20.48
CA VAL A 125 2.64 -1.85 20.53
C VAL A 125 4.06 -1.66 21.08
N THR A 126 4.33 -2.27 22.24
CA THR A 126 5.66 -2.55 22.80
C THR A 126 5.90 -4.06 22.70
N MET A 127 7.05 -4.50 22.19
CA MET A 127 7.42 -5.92 22.08
C MET A 127 8.22 -6.37 23.30
N ASN A 128 7.78 -7.43 24.00
CA ASN A 128 8.62 -8.23 24.89
C ASN A 128 9.08 -9.51 24.18
N ARG A 129 10.35 -9.84 24.38
CA ARG A 129 11.05 -10.99 23.80
C ARG A 129 11.25 -12.02 24.90
N ASP A 130 10.51 -13.13 24.86
CA ASP A 130 10.79 -14.30 25.71
C ASP A 130 10.44 -15.63 25.01
N MET A 131 11.32 -16.62 25.29
CA MET A 131 11.33 -18.07 25.01
C MET A 131 11.90 -18.50 23.62
N GLN A 132 12.95 -19.32 23.52
CA GLN A 132 13.57 -20.31 24.44
C GLN A 132 15.10 -20.14 24.57
#